data_AF-A0A3M2QL80-F1
#
_entry.id   AF-A0A3M2QL80-F1
#
_cell.length_a   1.000
_cell.length_b   1.000
_cell.length_c   1.000
_cell.angle_alpha   90.00
_cell.angle_beta   90.00
_cell.angle_gamma   90.00
#
_symmetry.space_group_name_H-M   'P 1'
#
loop_
_entity.id
_entity.type
_entity.pdbx_description
1 polymer ?
#
loop_
_entity_poly.entity_id
_entity_poly.type
_entity_poly.pdbx_seq_one_letter_code
_entity_poly.pdbx_strand_id
1 'polypeptide(L)'
;MMQPPDDRNTSLQLNMGEGKSSVIVPIVVSAQGDGSHLVRVVVAKPQSKQMYQMLVSKLAGFLDRPVYELPFSRDIQLSESQAETIRKHVTRCMREGGVLLVQPEHLLSFQLMELECHADQNSRVAERMAEIWQFFHESSRDVVDEIDENLSVKFELVYTVGQQRPIDHSPDRWRIIQEVLGFVFRFCTEAEVEFPQSLDIVGRHPGRVPRVRILRRGVEATIFERVANFICETGMDGFPIARQPPAVRNAVLRYITQLD
;
A
#
# COMPACT_ATOMS: atom_id res chain seq x y z
N MET A 1 9.57 13.83 -25.50
CA MET A 1 8.80 12.71 -24.90
C MET A 1 9.41 11.37 -25.27
N MET A 2 9.53 11.02 -26.55
CA MET A 2 10.04 9.72 -26.99
C MET A 2 11.56 9.55 -26.85
N GLN A 3 12.33 10.60 -27.13
CA GLN A 3 13.78 10.65 -26.96
C GLN A 3 14.13 11.89 -26.11
N PRO A 4 14.10 11.78 -24.78
CA PRO A 4 14.54 12.84 -23.89
C PRO A 4 16.07 13.04 -23.98
N PRO A 5 16.59 14.24 -23.67
CA PRO A 5 18.02 14.47 -23.61
C PRO A 5 18.70 13.51 -22.63
N ASP A 6 19.89 13.02 -22.99
CA ASP A 6 20.73 12.12 -22.18
C ASP A 6 20.06 10.79 -21.79
N ASP A 7 19.05 10.35 -22.55
CA ASP A 7 18.27 9.11 -22.28
C ASP A 7 17.71 9.01 -20.84
N ARG A 8 17.41 10.16 -20.23
CA ARG A 8 16.85 10.24 -18.88
C ARG A 8 15.34 10.07 -18.88
N ASN A 9 14.78 9.66 -17.74
CA ASN A 9 13.33 9.65 -17.55
C ASN A 9 12.74 11.06 -17.67
N THR A 10 11.56 11.17 -18.30
CA THR A 10 10.84 12.44 -18.45
C THR A 10 9.42 12.29 -17.94
N SER A 11 8.96 13.28 -17.17
CA SER A 11 7.55 13.45 -16.84
C SER A 11 6.98 14.65 -17.60
N LEU A 12 5.70 14.59 -17.94
CA LEU A 12 4.99 15.65 -18.65
C LEU A 12 3.65 15.88 -17.96
N GLN A 13 3.37 17.13 -17.63
CA GLN A 13 2.08 17.52 -17.09
C GLN A 13 1.25 18.15 -18.21
N LEU A 14 0.14 17.51 -18.56
CA LEU A 14 -0.81 18.03 -19.55
C LEU A 14 -2.20 18.13 -18.92
N ASN A 15 -3.00 19.08 -19.41
CA ASN A 15 -4.34 19.32 -18.89
C ASN A 15 -5.24 18.08 -19.00
N MET A 16 -6.16 17.92 -18.05
CA MET A 16 -7.16 16.85 -18.09
C MET A 16 -8.14 17.08 -19.24
N GLY A 17 -8.58 15.99 -19.89
CA GLY A 17 -9.54 16.06 -21.00
C GLY A 17 -8.94 16.30 -22.39
N GLU A 18 -7.65 16.62 -22.51
CA GLU A 18 -6.96 16.92 -23.78
C GLU A 18 -6.50 15.66 -24.56
N GLY A 19 -6.96 14.47 -24.17
CA GLY A 19 -6.64 13.23 -24.88
C GLY A 19 -5.24 12.65 -24.60
N LYS A 20 -4.66 12.88 -23.41
CA LYS A 20 -3.41 12.23 -22.97
C LYS A 20 -3.42 10.71 -23.22
N SER A 21 -4.37 10.03 -22.60
CA SER A 21 -4.51 8.58 -22.66
C SER A 21 -5.00 8.10 -24.03
N SER A 22 -5.90 8.84 -24.68
CA SER A 22 -6.57 8.39 -25.92
C SER A 22 -5.83 8.73 -27.22
N VAL A 23 -4.90 9.68 -27.18
CA VAL A 23 -4.15 10.15 -28.36
C VAL A 23 -2.65 9.99 -28.16
N ILE A 24 -2.09 10.55 -27.08
CA ILE A 24 -0.64 10.60 -26.89
C ILE A 24 -0.08 9.21 -26.58
N VAL A 25 -0.68 8.47 -25.64
CA VAL A 25 -0.21 7.12 -25.29
C VAL A 25 -0.14 6.21 -26.53
N PRO A 26 -1.20 6.04 -27.35
CA PRO A 26 -1.13 5.25 -28.58
C PRO A 26 -0.05 5.68 -29.56
N ILE A 27 0.15 6.98 -29.76
CA ILE A 27 1.17 7.50 -30.68
C ILE A 27 2.57 7.12 -30.18
N VAL A 28 2.82 7.34 -28.90
CA VAL A 28 4.12 7.05 -28.28
C VAL A 28 4.44 5.56 -28.35
N VAL A 29 3.51 4.69 -27.94
CA VAL A 29 3.76 3.24 -27.93
C VAL A 29 3.88 2.67 -29.34
N SER A 30 3.18 3.26 -30.32
CA SER A 30 3.33 2.89 -31.73
C SER A 30 4.71 3.29 -32.27
N ALA A 31 5.22 4.46 -31.89
CA ALA A 31 6.54 4.87 -32.34
C ALA A 31 7.67 4.09 -31.66
N GLN A 32 7.48 3.63 -30.41
CA GLN A 32 8.48 2.89 -29.64
C GLN A 32 8.46 1.38 -29.87
N GLY A 33 7.35 0.81 -30.34
CA GLY A 33 7.22 -0.64 -30.59
C GLY A 33 7.91 -1.09 -31.88
N ASP A 34 9.22 -0.89 -31.99
CA ASP A 34 10.06 -1.33 -33.13
C ASP A 34 10.70 -2.72 -32.93
N GLY A 35 10.49 -3.30 -31.75
CA GLY A 35 11.01 -4.60 -31.32
C GLY A 35 12.43 -4.58 -30.76
N SER A 36 13.04 -3.40 -30.61
CA SER A 36 14.30 -3.23 -29.89
C SER A 36 14.12 -3.32 -28.37
N HIS A 37 12.97 -2.89 -27.85
CA HIS A 37 12.62 -2.89 -26.44
C HIS A 37 11.16 -3.32 -26.24
N LEU A 38 10.86 -3.89 -25.08
CA LEU A 38 9.51 -4.20 -24.63
C LEU A 38 8.80 -2.90 -24.23
N VAL A 39 7.81 -2.48 -25.02
CA VAL A 39 7.00 -1.30 -24.69
C VAL A 39 5.93 -1.69 -23.68
N ARG A 40 5.94 -1.05 -22.51
CA ARG A 40 4.95 -1.29 -21.46
C ARG A 40 4.10 -0.06 -21.21
N VAL A 41 2.79 -0.23 -21.14
CA VAL A 41 1.86 0.81 -20.70
C VAL A 41 1.45 0.50 -19.28
N VAL A 42 1.84 1.37 -18.34
CA VAL A 42 1.52 1.24 -16.93
C VAL A 42 0.29 2.07 -16.61
N VAL A 43 -0.76 1.42 -16.12
CA VAL A 43 -2.03 2.07 -15.76
C VAL A 43 -2.61 1.54 -14.47
N ALA A 44 -3.40 2.39 -13.81
CA ALA A 44 -4.09 2.01 -12.59
C ALA A 44 -5.17 0.96 -12.90
N LYS A 45 -5.39 0.04 -11.96
CA LYS A 45 -6.38 -1.04 -12.07
C LYS A 45 -7.78 -0.56 -12.50
N PRO A 46 -8.34 0.56 -11.99
CA PRO A 46 -9.64 1.05 -12.44
C PRO A 46 -9.68 1.44 -13.93
N GLN A 47 -8.57 1.93 -14.47
CA GLN A 47 -8.45 2.43 -15.86
C GLN A 47 -8.00 1.34 -16.83
N SER A 48 -7.43 0.24 -16.34
CA SER A 48 -6.85 -0.85 -17.14
C SER A 48 -7.77 -1.37 -18.24
N LYS A 49 -9.03 -1.65 -17.93
CA LYS A 49 -9.99 -2.20 -18.92
C LYS A 49 -10.28 -1.20 -20.04
N GLN A 50 -10.43 0.08 -19.70
CA GLN A 50 -10.67 1.14 -20.67
C GLN A 50 -9.44 1.38 -21.54
N MET A 51 -8.25 1.40 -20.94
CA MET A 51 -6.98 1.52 -21.65
C MET A 51 -6.78 0.34 -22.61
N TYR A 52 -7.04 -0.90 -22.18
CA TYR A 52 -6.95 -2.08 -23.03
C TYR A 52 -7.82 -1.97 -24.28
N GLN A 53 -9.12 -1.66 -24.10
CA GLN A 53 -10.04 -1.50 -25.23
C GLN A 53 -9.59 -0.39 -26.19
N MET A 54 -9.10 0.73 -25.64
CA MET A 54 -8.59 1.84 -26.42
C MET A 54 -7.35 1.43 -27.23
N LEU A 55 -6.34 0.82 -26.59
CA LEU A 55 -5.14 0.34 -27.26
C LEU A 55 -5.46 -0.70 -28.34
N VAL A 56 -6.34 -1.67 -28.06
CA VAL A 56 -6.76 -2.66 -29.06
C VAL A 56 -7.42 -1.97 -30.26
N SER A 57 -8.33 -1.02 -30.02
CA SER A 57 -9.02 -0.31 -31.10
C SER A 57 -8.08 0.51 -31.99
N LYS A 58 -7.01 1.09 -31.41
CA LYS A 58 -6.08 1.97 -32.12
C LYS A 58 -4.89 1.24 -32.72
N LEU A 59 -4.38 0.22 -32.04
CA LEU A 59 -3.15 -0.50 -32.39
C LEU A 59 -3.44 -1.80 -33.13
N ALA A 60 -4.22 -2.70 -32.52
CA ALA A 60 -4.51 -4.01 -33.11
C ALA A 60 -5.44 -3.89 -34.32
N GLY A 61 -6.31 -2.89 -34.35
CA GLY A 61 -7.14 -2.58 -35.51
C GLY A 61 -6.35 -1.95 -36.66
N PHE A 62 -5.88 -0.71 -36.47
CA PHE A 62 -5.36 0.10 -37.57
C PHE A 62 -3.90 -0.18 -37.95
N LEU A 63 -3.08 -0.61 -36.98
CA LEU A 63 -1.64 -0.81 -37.16
C LEU A 63 -1.23 -2.28 -37.16
N ASP A 64 -2.20 -3.20 -37.01
CA ASP A 64 -1.98 -4.65 -36.84
C ASP A 64 -0.96 -4.97 -35.74
N ARG A 65 -0.99 -4.19 -34.66
CA ARG A 65 -0.08 -4.35 -33.53
C ARG A 65 -0.75 -5.03 -32.34
N PRO A 66 -0.24 -6.18 -31.89
CA PRO A 66 -0.84 -6.92 -30.79
C PRO A 66 -0.69 -6.16 -29.45
N VAL A 67 -1.78 -6.13 -28.70
CA VAL A 67 -1.79 -5.65 -27.31
C VAL A 67 -1.81 -6.87 -26.41
N TYR A 68 -0.79 -6.99 -25.57
CA TYR A 68 -0.57 -8.07 -24.63
C TYR A 68 -0.97 -7.62 -23.22
N GLU A 69 -1.48 -8.53 -22.42
CA GLU A 69 -1.58 -8.36 -20.96
C GLU A 69 -0.56 -9.28 -20.31
N LEU A 70 0.01 -8.86 -19.16
CA LEU A 70 0.89 -9.72 -18.37
C LEU A 70 0.03 -10.79 -17.68
N PRO A 71 0.20 -12.10 -17.98
CA PRO A 71 -0.64 -13.17 -17.45
C PRO A 71 -0.17 -13.54 -16.05
N PHE A 72 -0.31 -12.61 -15.11
CA PHE A 72 0.25 -12.72 -13.78
C PHE A 72 -0.76 -12.27 -12.72
N SER A 73 -0.98 -13.13 -11.73
CA SER A 73 -1.60 -12.76 -10.47
C SER A 73 -0.84 -13.43 -9.34
N ARG A 74 -0.92 -12.85 -8.13
CA ARG A 74 -0.26 -13.41 -6.95
C ARG A 74 -0.73 -14.82 -6.62
N ASP A 75 -1.98 -15.16 -6.93
CA ASP A 75 -2.57 -16.47 -6.60
C ASP A 75 -1.99 -17.61 -7.47
N ILE A 76 -1.18 -17.30 -8.48
CA ILE A 76 -0.52 -18.29 -9.32
C ILE A 76 0.62 -18.94 -8.53
N GLN A 77 0.49 -20.22 -8.22
CA GLN A 77 1.63 -21.03 -7.83
C GLN A 77 2.54 -21.20 -9.04
N LEU A 78 3.65 -20.46 -9.04
CA LEU A 78 4.56 -20.37 -10.18
C LEU A 78 5.49 -21.59 -10.22
N SER A 79 5.30 -22.42 -11.24
CA SER A 79 6.22 -23.48 -11.63
C SER A 79 7.22 -22.98 -12.68
N GLU A 80 8.31 -23.72 -12.87
CA GLU A 80 9.33 -23.39 -13.88
C GLU A 80 8.73 -23.29 -15.30
N SER A 81 7.77 -24.14 -15.64
CA SER A 81 7.10 -24.11 -16.96
C SER A 81 6.21 -22.88 -17.14
N GLN A 82 5.57 -22.39 -16.07
CA GLN A 82 4.80 -21.15 -16.10
C GLN A 82 5.72 -19.94 -16.22
N ALA A 83 6.84 -19.91 -15.49
CA ALA A 83 7.85 -18.86 -15.64
C ALA A 83 8.37 -18.79 -17.08
N GLU A 84 8.68 -19.93 -17.69
CA GLU A 84 9.11 -20.00 -19.09
C GLU A 84 8.01 -19.55 -20.07
N THR A 85 6.74 -19.82 -19.75
CA THR A 85 5.60 -19.34 -20.54
C THR A 85 5.49 -17.82 -20.48
N ILE A 86 5.66 -17.22 -19.29
CA ILE A 86 5.69 -15.76 -19.12
C ILE A 86 6.86 -15.18 -19.94
N ARG A 87 8.06 -15.76 -19.82
CA ARG A 87 9.24 -15.32 -20.58
C ARG A 87 9.00 -15.32 -22.08
N LYS A 88 8.45 -16.42 -22.62
CA LYS A 88 8.11 -16.53 -24.05
C LYS A 88 7.07 -15.50 -24.46
N HIS A 89 6.05 -15.28 -23.64
CA HIS A 89 4.98 -14.31 -23.89
C HIS A 89 5.53 -12.88 -23.99
N VAL A 90 6.35 -12.45 -23.03
CA VAL A 90 6.93 -11.09 -23.04
C VAL A 90 7.99 -10.91 -24.12
N THR A 91 8.79 -11.94 -24.40
CA THR A 91 9.79 -11.91 -25.49
C THR A 91 9.10 -11.82 -26.85
N ARG A 92 7.99 -12.56 -27.04
CA ARG A 92 7.19 -12.50 -28.26
C ARG A 92 6.57 -11.12 -28.43
N CYS A 93 5.99 -10.57 -27.37
CA CYS A 93 5.44 -9.21 -27.36
C CYS A 93 6.47 -8.19 -27.86
N MET A 94 7.69 -8.24 -27.32
CA MET A 94 8.79 -7.39 -27.77
C MET A 94 9.09 -7.60 -29.26
N ARG A 95 9.36 -8.84 -29.69
CA ARG A 95 9.75 -9.13 -31.09
C ARG A 95 8.72 -8.71 -32.13
N GLU A 96 7.43 -8.76 -31.79
CA GLU A 96 6.33 -8.35 -32.67
C GLU A 96 6.08 -6.83 -32.66
N GLY A 97 6.86 -6.06 -31.89
CA GLY A 97 6.59 -4.62 -31.70
C GLY A 97 5.27 -4.34 -30.98
N GLY A 98 4.80 -5.33 -30.21
CA GLY A 98 3.57 -5.28 -29.45
C GLY A 98 3.68 -4.38 -28.23
N VAL A 99 2.52 -4.12 -27.61
CA VAL A 99 2.42 -3.30 -26.40
C VAL A 99 1.95 -4.16 -25.24
N LEU A 100 2.71 -4.20 -24.16
CA LEU A 100 2.34 -4.91 -22.94
C LEU A 100 1.62 -3.96 -21.98
N LEU A 101 0.34 -4.16 -21.76
CA LEU A 101 -0.43 -3.47 -20.73
C LEU A 101 -0.14 -4.10 -19.37
N VAL A 102 0.32 -3.28 -18.42
CA VAL A 102 0.66 -3.71 -17.07
C VAL A 102 0.05 -2.78 -16.02
N GLN A 103 -0.16 -3.33 -14.83
CA GLN A 103 -0.57 -2.57 -13.65
C GLN A 103 0.62 -2.52 -12.68
N PRO A 104 0.77 -1.45 -11.89
CA PRO A 104 1.80 -1.39 -10.84
C PRO A 104 1.77 -2.62 -9.92
N GLU A 105 0.55 -3.09 -9.56
CA GLU A 105 0.33 -4.29 -8.76
C GLU A 105 0.99 -5.53 -9.37
N HIS A 106 0.93 -5.71 -10.69
CA HIS A 106 1.52 -6.87 -11.35
C HIS A 106 3.05 -6.85 -11.28
N LEU A 107 3.68 -5.67 -11.50
CA LEU A 107 5.14 -5.53 -11.47
C LEU A 107 5.69 -5.75 -10.05
N LEU A 108 5.06 -5.13 -9.06
CA LEU A 108 5.43 -5.27 -7.64
C LEU A 108 5.22 -6.72 -7.15
N SER A 109 4.10 -7.34 -7.52
CA SER A 109 3.84 -8.73 -7.16
C SER A 109 4.84 -9.70 -7.82
N PHE A 110 5.26 -9.41 -9.06
CA PHE A 110 6.30 -10.18 -9.75
C PHE A 110 7.63 -10.12 -8.99
N GLN A 111 8.04 -8.90 -8.58
CA GLN A 111 9.24 -8.67 -7.78
C GLN A 111 9.16 -9.37 -6.41
N LEU A 112 8.04 -9.24 -5.70
CA LEU A 112 7.87 -9.86 -4.38
C LEU A 112 7.87 -11.39 -4.44
N MET A 113 7.30 -11.98 -5.51
CA MET A 113 7.33 -13.43 -5.67
C MET A 113 8.71 -13.97 -6.05
N GLU A 114 9.53 -13.21 -6.75
CA GLU A 114 10.94 -13.56 -6.98
C GLU A 114 11.70 -13.68 -5.65
N LEU A 115 11.53 -12.70 -4.75
CA LEU A 115 12.07 -12.75 -3.39
C LEU A 115 11.52 -13.92 -2.55
N GLU A 116 10.22 -14.21 -2.65
CA GLU A 116 9.58 -15.34 -1.97
C GLU A 116 10.14 -16.68 -2.45
N CYS A 117 10.30 -16.87 -3.76
CA CYS A 117 10.91 -18.08 -4.33
C CYS A 117 12.35 -18.28 -3.85
N HIS A 118 13.11 -17.20 -3.68
CA HIS A 118 14.44 -17.24 -3.07
C HIS A 118 14.40 -17.66 -1.59
N ALA A 119 13.44 -17.14 -0.82
CA ALA A 119 13.27 -17.48 0.59
C ALA A 119 12.87 -18.95 0.82
N ASP A 120 12.00 -19.48 -0.06
CA ASP A 120 11.51 -20.87 -0.01
C ASP A 120 12.49 -21.91 -0.60
N GLN A 121 13.71 -21.48 -0.98
CA GLN A 121 14.75 -22.33 -1.59
C GLN A 121 14.33 -23.01 -2.91
N ASN A 122 13.34 -22.45 -3.62
CA ASN A 122 12.95 -22.93 -4.94
C ASN A 122 13.88 -22.36 -6.02
N SER A 123 15.15 -22.80 -6.01
CA SER A 123 16.24 -22.12 -6.72
C SER A 123 15.97 -21.94 -8.22
N ARG A 124 15.42 -22.97 -8.88
CA ARG A 124 15.18 -22.93 -10.34
C ARG A 124 14.09 -21.94 -10.73
N VAL A 125 13.00 -21.87 -9.97
CA VAL A 125 11.92 -20.91 -10.23
C VAL A 125 12.40 -19.49 -9.91
N ALA A 126 13.12 -19.33 -8.79
CA ALA A 126 13.72 -18.06 -8.40
C ALA A 126 14.67 -17.51 -9.47
N GLU A 127 15.60 -18.35 -9.97
CA GLU A 127 16.51 -18.00 -11.07
C GLU A 127 15.76 -17.55 -12.33
N ARG A 128 14.71 -18.28 -12.74
CA ARG A 128 13.91 -17.90 -13.92
C ARG A 128 13.13 -16.61 -13.73
N MET A 129 12.59 -16.38 -12.54
CA MET A 129 11.90 -15.14 -12.22
C MET A 129 12.87 -13.95 -12.20
N ALA A 130 14.07 -14.13 -11.63
CA ALA A 130 15.14 -13.14 -11.65
C ALA A 130 15.56 -12.79 -13.08
N GLU A 131 15.72 -13.78 -13.97
CA GLU A 131 16.01 -13.55 -15.40
C GLU A 131 14.92 -12.71 -16.08
N ILE A 132 13.64 -12.97 -15.81
CA ILE A 132 12.53 -12.20 -16.39
C ILE A 132 12.49 -10.79 -15.81
N TRP A 133 12.74 -10.64 -14.50
CA TRP A 133 12.79 -9.34 -13.85
C TRP A 133 13.95 -8.48 -14.38
N GLN A 134 15.12 -9.09 -14.57
CA GLN A 134 16.26 -8.43 -15.21
C GLN A 134 15.94 -8.01 -16.65
N PHE A 135 15.27 -8.86 -17.42
CA PHE A 135 14.79 -8.51 -18.76
C PHE A 135 13.83 -7.30 -18.73
N PHE A 136 12.91 -7.25 -17.76
CA PHE A 136 12.05 -6.07 -17.58
C PHE A 136 12.84 -4.80 -17.27
N HIS A 137 13.92 -4.89 -16.51
CA HIS A 137 14.74 -3.73 -16.16
C HIS A 137 15.61 -3.24 -17.31
N GLU A 138 16.25 -4.16 -18.04
CA GLU A 138 17.25 -3.83 -19.06
C GLU A 138 16.65 -3.57 -20.44
N SER A 139 15.50 -4.17 -20.75
CA SER A 139 14.95 -4.21 -22.11
C SER A 139 13.56 -3.60 -22.24
N SER A 140 13.07 -2.81 -21.27
CA SER A 140 11.73 -2.20 -21.35
C SER A 140 11.75 -0.68 -21.53
N ARG A 141 10.71 -0.16 -22.18
CA ARG A 141 10.39 1.27 -22.22
C ARG A 141 8.98 1.48 -21.66
N ASP A 142 8.90 2.18 -20.54
CA ASP A 142 7.65 2.39 -19.82
C ASP A 142 6.98 3.71 -20.21
N VAL A 143 5.69 3.62 -20.52
CA VAL A 143 4.80 4.76 -20.65
C VAL A 143 3.80 4.67 -19.51
N VAL A 144 3.93 5.57 -18.54
CA VAL A 144 3.07 5.63 -17.35
C VAL A 144 2.01 6.69 -17.57
N ASP A 145 0.74 6.29 -17.62
CA ASP A 145 -0.38 7.23 -17.58
C ASP A 145 -0.69 7.61 -16.13
N GLU A 146 -1.16 8.82 -15.86
CA GLU A 146 -1.46 9.31 -14.49
C GLU A 146 -0.35 8.96 -13.47
N ILE A 147 0.86 9.46 -13.74
CA ILE A 147 2.10 9.08 -13.01
C ILE A 147 2.06 9.36 -11.50
N ASP A 148 1.37 10.42 -11.08
CA ASP A 148 1.18 10.80 -9.68
C ASP A 148 0.31 9.79 -8.92
N GLU A 149 -0.67 9.19 -9.59
CA GLU A 149 -1.45 8.09 -9.05
C GLU A 149 -0.60 6.80 -9.05
N ASN A 150 -0.07 6.39 -10.20
CA ASN A 150 0.59 5.10 -10.37
C ASN A 150 1.90 4.93 -9.58
N LEU A 151 2.58 6.02 -9.22
CA LEU A 151 3.80 6.00 -8.40
C LEU A 151 3.55 6.43 -6.94
N SER A 152 2.29 6.54 -6.52
CA SER A 152 1.95 6.88 -5.14
C SER A 152 2.35 5.77 -4.17
N VAL A 153 2.95 6.13 -3.03
CA VAL A 153 3.29 5.21 -1.92
C VAL A 153 2.09 4.45 -1.37
N LYS A 154 0.86 4.90 -1.66
CA LYS A 154 -0.37 4.20 -1.28
C LYS A 154 -0.56 2.86 -2.01
N PHE A 155 0.12 2.66 -3.14
CA PHE A 155 0.08 1.43 -3.93
C PHE A 155 1.17 0.43 -3.52
N GLU A 156 1.92 0.69 -2.44
CA GLU A 156 2.88 -0.26 -1.90
C GLU A 156 2.17 -1.53 -1.42
N LEU A 157 2.59 -2.67 -1.97
CA LEU A 157 2.02 -3.97 -1.64
C LEU A 157 2.77 -4.59 -0.47
N VAL A 158 2.06 -4.81 0.64
CA VAL A 158 2.57 -5.53 1.80
C VAL A 158 2.01 -6.95 1.81
N TYR A 159 2.86 -7.92 1.51
CA TYR A 159 2.49 -9.33 1.46
C TYR A 159 3.06 -10.09 2.65
N THR A 160 2.15 -10.72 3.42
CA THR A 160 2.53 -11.63 4.50
C THR A 160 3.00 -12.95 3.90
N VAL A 161 4.12 -13.46 4.41
CA VAL A 161 4.71 -14.75 4.03
C VAL A 161 4.60 -15.73 5.20
N GLY A 162 4.36 -17.00 4.90
CA GLY A 162 4.26 -18.08 5.89
C GLY A 162 2.85 -18.33 6.43
N GLN A 163 2.77 -19.16 7.47
CA GLN A 163 1.49 -19.54 8.08
C GLN A 163 0.87 -18.38 8.87
N GLN A 164 -0.46 -18.31 8.89
CA GLN A 164 -1.19 -17.38 9.74
C GLN A 164 -0.76 -17.57 11.21
N ARG A 165 -0.19 -16.54 11.79
CA ARG A 165 0.18 -16.48 13.21
C ARG A 165 -0.63 -15.38 13.90
N PRO A 166 -0.85 -15.48 15.22
CA PRO A 166 -1.31 -14.34 15.99
C PRO A 166 -0.42 -13.14 15.70
N ILE A 167 -1.02 -11.96 15.51
CA ILE A 167 -0.26 -10.72 15.41
C ILE A 167 0.57 -10.56 16.68
N ASP A 168 1.76 -9.99 16.56
CA ASP A 168 2.60 -9.71 17.72
C ASP A 168 1.80 -8.98 18.81
N HIS A 169 1.95 -9.49 20.03
CA HIS A 169 1.27 -9.03 21.23
C HIS A 169 -0.26 -9.29 21.25
N SER A 170 -0.79 -10.15 20.38
CA SER A 170 -2.17 -10.66 20.48
C SER A 170 -2.36 -11.52 21.75
N PRO A 171 -3.46 -11.38 22.52
CA PRO A 171 -4.60 -10.47 22.29
C PRO A 171 -4.44 -9.09 22.94
N ASP A 172 -3.38 -8.89 23.72
CA ASP A 172 -3.16 -7.70 24.55
C ASP A 172 -3.10 -6.42 23.70
N ARG A 173 -2.60 -6.52 22.47
CA ARG A 173 -2.54 -5.44 21.47
C ARG A 173 -3.85 -4.67 21.32
N TRP A 174 -5.01 -5.33 21.31
CA TRP A 174 -6.31 -4.65 21.23
C TRP A 174 -6.99 -4.52 22.59
N ARG A 175 -6.71 -5.42 23.54
CA ARG A 175 -7.28 -5.33 24.89
C ARG A 175 -6.80 -4.09 25.63
N ILE A 176 -5.50 -3.81 25.60
CA ILE A 176 -4.91 -2.63 26.25
C ILE A 176 -5.56 -1.35 25.72
N ILE A 177 -5.72 -1.23 24.40
CA ILE A 177 -6.35 -0.05 23.78
C ILE A 177 -7.80 0.09 24.27
N GLN A 178 -8.57 -1.01 24.32
CA GLN A 178 -9.94 -0.99 24.81
C GLN A 178 -10.04 -0.63 26.30
N GLU A 179 -9.13 -1.14 27.12
CA GLU A 179 -9.06 -0.86 28.56
C GLU A 179 -8.73 0.62 28.81
N VAL A 180 -7.69 1.15 28.16
CA VAL A 180 -7.31 2.57 28.23
C VAL A 180 -8.45 3.47 27.78
N LEU A 181 -9.08 3.17 26.64
CA LEU A 181 -10.25 3.92 26.16
C LEU A 181 -11.40 3.85 27.18
N GLY A 182 -11.63 2.69 27.78
CA GLY A 182 -12.60 2.50 28.86
C GLY A 182 -12.35 3.46 30.03
N PHE A 183 -11.10 3.61 30.47
CA PHE A 183 -10.73 4.58 31.51
C PHE A 183 -10.95 6.01 31.05
N VAL A 184 -10.57 6.37 29.82
CA VAL A 184 -10.82 7.70 29.27
C VAL A 184 -12.31 8.02 29.33
N PHE A 185 -13.20 7.12 28.90
CA PHE A 185 -14.65 7.38 28.96
C PHE A 185 -15.19 7.49 30.37
N ARG A 186 -14.70 6.64 31.28
CA ARG A 186 -15.04 6.73 32.69
C ARG A 186 -14.67 8.11 33.26
N PHE A 187 -13.42 8.53 33.09
CA PHE A 187 -12.95 9.80 33.63
C PHE A 187 -13.54 11.02 32.92
N CYS A 188 -13.87 10.93 31.63
CA CYS A 188 -14.68 11.95 30.94
C CYS A 188 -16.08 12.07 31.55
N THR A 189 -16.72 10.95 31.89
CA THR A 189 -18.05 10.94 32.51
C THR A 189 -18.01 11.54 33.92
N GLU A 190 -16.98 11.21 34.70
CA GLU A 190 -16.75 11.81 36.02
C GLU A 190 -16.44 13.32 35.91
N ALA A 191 -15.61 13.72 34.94
CA ALA A 191 -15.25 15.11 34.70
C ALA A 191 -16.40 15.97 34.16
N GLU A 192 -17.40 15.40 33.49
CA GLU A 192 -18.58 16.15 33.03
C GLU A 192 -19.38 16.73 34.19
N VAL A 193 -19.40 16.05 35.34
CA VAL A 193 -20.05 16.57 36.57
C VAL A 193 -19.32 17.82 37.08
N GLU A 194 -17.99 17.84 36.98
CA GLU A 194 -17.13 18.93 37.43
C GLU A 194 -17.04 20.08 36.40
N PHE A 195 -17.11 19.74 35.10
CA PHE A 195 -16.96 20.66 33.98
C PHE A 195 -18.11 20.53 32.95
N PRO A 196 -19.37 20.82 33.34
CA PRO A 196 -20.55 20.51 32.53
C PRO A 196 -20.64 21.26 31.19
N GLN A 197 -19.91 22.36 31.02
CA GLN A 197 -19.86 23.14 29.77
C GLN A 197 -18.61 22.87 28.93
N SER A 198 -17.73 21.98 29.40
CA SER A 198 -16.45 21.71 28.75
C SER A 198 -16.41 20.36 28.05
N LEU A 199 -17.42 19.51 28.27
CA LEU A 199 -17.52 18.17 27.70
C LEU A 199 -18.90 17.98 27.08
N ASP A 200 -18.94 17.33 25.92
CA ASP A 200 -20.16 16.86 25.27
C ASP A 200 -20.01 15.36 24.98
N ILE A 201 -20.81 14.53 25.66
CA ILE A 201 -20.72 13.07 25.62
C ILE A 201 -22.02 12.50 25.06
N VAL A 202 -21.96 11.92 23.86
CA VAL A 202 -23.13 11.39 23.13
C VAL A 202 -23.06 9.87 22.98
N GLY A 203 -24.20 9.20 23.06
CA GLY A 203 -24.33 7.78 22.71
C GLY A 203 -24.03 6.82 23.87
N ARG A 204 -24.41 7.19 25.10
CA ARG A 204 -24.30 6.34 26.31
C ARG A 204 -25.32 5.19 26.25
N HIS A 205 -24.94 4.10 25.58
CA HIS A 205 -25.74 2.88 25.53
C HIS A 205 -24.90 1.66 25.84
N PRO A 206 -25.47 0.62 26.48
CA PRO A 206 -24.79 -0.66 26.67
C PRO A 206 -24.27 -1.22 25.34
N GLY A 207 -23.00 -1.65 25.33
CA GLY A 207 -22.35 -2.21 24.13
C GLY A 207 -21.86 -1.19 23.10
N ARG A 208 -21.93 0.12 23.40
CA ARG A 208 -21.43 1.18 22.52
C ARG A 208 -20.37 2.03 23.21
N VAL A 209 -19.31 2.34 22.47
CA VAL A 209 -18.34 3.35 22.87
C VAL A 209 -18.93 4.76 22.63
N PRO A 210 -19.04 5.60 23.67
CA PRO A 210 -19.63 6.94 23.53
C PRO A 210 -18.68 7.87 22.75
N ARG A 211 -19.25 8.88 22.10
CA ARG A 211 -18.48 9.94 21.45
C ARG A 211 -18.28 11.07 22.45
N VAL A 212 -17.03 11.39 22.75
CA VAL A 212 -16.66 12.51 23.63
C VAL A 212 -16.12 13.66 22.78
N ARG A 213 -16.59 14.88 23.05
CA ARG A 213 -16.01 16.13 22.56
C ARG A 213 -15.54 16.97 23.74
N ILE A 214 -14.29 17.40 23.70
CA ILE A 214 -13.72 18.33 24.67
C ILE A 214 -13.84 19.73 24.06
N LEU A 215 -14.66 20.58 24.68
CA LEU A 215 -15.06 21.90 24.15
C LEU A 215 -14.16 23.03 24.65
N ARG A 216 -13.50 22.86 25.80
CA ARG A 216 -12.61 23.86 26.40
C ARG A 216 -11.24 23.26 26.68
N ARG A 217 -10.19 24.01 26.35
CA ARG A 217 -8.80 23.65 26.67
C ARG A 217 -8.57 23.59 28.18
N GLY A 218 -7.67 22.70 28.59
CA GLY A 218 -7.28 22.47 29.98
C GLY A 218 -8.02 21.30 30.65
N VAL A 219 -9.22 20.94 30.19
CA VAL A 219 -9.98 19.80 30.77
C VAL A 219 -9.39 18.46 30.32
N GLU A 220 -8.86 18.40 29.10
CA GLU A 220 -8.14 17.26 28.56
C GLU A 220 -6.93 16.86 29.42
N ALA A 221 -6.17 17.84 29.92
CA ALA A 221 -5.00 17.59 30.75
C ALA A 221 -5.40 16.90 32.06
N THR A 222 -6.45 17.41 32.73
CA THR A 222 -6.99 16.82 33.96
C THR A 222 -7.50 15.39 33.72
N ILE A 223 -8.18 15.14 32.61
CA ILE A 223 -8.69 13.79 32.28
C ILE A 223 -7.52 12.83 32.04
N PHE A 224 -6.54 13.22 31.22
CA PHE A 224 -5.39 12.37 30.91
C PHE A 224 -4.49 12.12 32.12
N GLU A 225 -4.34 13.12 32.99
CA GLU A 225 -3.64 12.96 34.27
C GLU A 225 -4.36 11.96 35.18
N ARG A 226 -5.70 12.01 35.29
CA ARG A 226 -6.49 11.02 36.04
C ARG A 226 -6.33 9.61 35.48
N VAL A 227 -6.41 9.47 34.15
CA VAL A 227 -6.20 8.19 33.46
C VAL A 227 -4.81 7.63 33.76
N ALA A 228 -3.76 8.45 33.59
CA ALA A 228 -2.38 8.02 33.77
C ALA A 228 -2.08 7.65 35.23
N ASN A 229 -2.58 8.44 36.19
CA ASN A 229 -2.46 8.14 37.62
C ASN A 229 -3.15 6.81 37.96
N PHE A 230 -4.40 6.63 37.51
CA PHE A 230 -5.16 5.41 37.75
C PHE A 230 -4.41 4.18 37.21
N ILE A 231 -3.95 4.23 35.96
CA ILE A 231 -3.16 3.15 35.34
C ILE A 231 -1.89 2.86 36.16
N CYS A 232 -1.16 3.89 36.58
CA CYS A 232 0.05 3.72 37.37
C CYS A 232 -0.23 3.16 38.77
N GLU A 233 -1.42 3.39 39.34
CA GLU A 233 -1.86 2.90 40.64
C GLU A 233 -2.41 1.48 40.62
N THR A 234 -3.26 1.15 39.63
CA THR A 234 -3.97 -0.12 39.58
C THR A 234 -3.32 -1.14 38.64
N GLY A 235 -2.57 -0.67 37.65
CA GLY A 235 -2.11 -1.48 36.53
C GLY A 235 -3.23 -1.73 35.51
N MET A 236 -2.86 -2.47 34.46
CA MET A 236 -3.75 -2.93 33.38
C MET A 236 -3.35 -4.35 32.98
N ASP A 237 -4.21 -5.03 32.22
CA ASP A 237 -3.86 -6.33 31.63
C ASP A 237 -2.64 -6.18 30.71
N GLY A 238 -1.65 -7.06 30.89
CA GLY A 238 -0.36 -6.96 30.18
C GLY A 238 0.58 -5.85 30.69
N PHE A 239 0.15 -5.01 31.64
CA PHE A 239 0.94 -3.92 32.21
C PHE A 239 0.83 -3.82 33.75
N PRO A 240 1.52 -4.70 34.51
CA PRO A 240 1.40 -4.80 35.97
C PRO A 240 2.23 -3.72 36.72
N ILE A 241 2.14 -2.46 36.30
CA ILE A 241 2.91 -1.34 36.83
C ILE A 241 2.64 -1.06 38.32
N ALA A 242 1.45 -1.39 38.82
CA ALA A 242 1.09 -1.25 40.23
C ALA A 242 2.02 -2.00 41.21
N ARG A 243 2.65 -3.08 40.75
CA ARG A 243 3.58 -3.90 41.56
C ARG A 243 5.00 -3.30 41.60
N GLN A 244 5.28 -2.28 40.81
CA GLN A 244 6.61 -1.68 40.73
C GLN A 244 6.85 -0.68 41.87
N PRO A 245 8.12 -0.41 42.23
CA PRO A 245 8.47 0.59 43.23
C PRO A 245 7.93 1.98 42.86
N PRO A 246 7.63 2.85 43.86
CA PRO A 246 7.12 4.20 43.61
C PRO A 246 7.99 5.02 42.65
N ALA A 247 9.31 4.85 42.70
CA ALA A 247 10.23 5.52 41.78
C ALA A 247 9.96 5.17 40.30
N VAL A 248 9.69 3.89 40.01
CA VAL A 248 9.38 3.43 38.65
C VAL A 248 7.99 3.89 38.22
N ARG A 249 7.00 3.79 39.11
CA ARG A 249 5.62 4.26 38.85
C ARG A 249 5.61 5.77 38.54
N ASN A 250 6.34 6.57 39.30
CA ASN A 250 6.45 8.02 39.08
C ASN A 250 7.20 8.35 37.78
N ALA A 251 8.23 7.58 37.42
CA ALA A 251 8.94 7.77 36.16
C ALA A 251 8.05 7.46 34.94
N VAL A 252 7.28 6.37 35.01
CA VAL A 252 6.31 6.00 33.97
C VAL A 252 5.18 7.02 33.88
N LEU A 253 4.62 7.45 35.01
CA LEU A 253 3.60 8.50 35.04
C LEU A 253 4.11 9.77 34.35
N ARG A 254 5.33 10.22 34.69
CA ARG A 254 5.95 11.38 34.06
C ARG A 254 6.14 11.19 32.56
N TYR A 255 6.57 10.01 32.13
CA TYR A 255 6.75 9.70 30.70
C TYR A 255 5.43 9.75 29.93
N ILE A 256 4.32 9.30 30.54
CA ILE A 256 2.99 9.30 29.90
C ILE A 256 2.39 10.71 29.84
N THR A 257 2.63 11.56 30.85
CA THR A 257 1.98 12.87 30.97
C THR A 257 2.79 14.04 30.41
N GLN A 258 4.10 13.88 30.18
CA GLN A 258 4.90 14.88 29.48
C GLN A 258 4.65 14.80 27.96
N LEU A 259 3.89 15.76 27.45
CA LEU A 259 3.77 16.01 26.01
C LEU A 259 4.99 16.86 25.57
N ASP A 260 5.66 16.44 24.49
CA ASP A 260 6.70 17.24 23.82
C ASP A 260 6.17 18.58 23.31
#